data_AF-A0A1H3EA02-F1
#
_entry.id   AF-A0A1H3EA02-F1
#
_cell.length_a   1.000
_cell.length_b   1.000
_cell.length_c   1.000
_cell.angle_alpha   90.00
_cell.angle_beta   90.00
_cell.angle_gamma   90.00
#
_symmetry.space_group_name_H-M   'P 1'
#
loop_
_entity.id
_entity.type
_entity.pdbx_description
1 polymer ?
#
loop_
_entity_poly.entity_id
_entity_poly.type
_entity_poly.pdbx_seq_one_letter_code
_entity_poly.pdbx_strand_id
1 'polypeptide(L)'
;MEESIKIAKIKKSCHAGKIAANIFLALAIFMLAVGIWGGIKVLVMGKEFDDMVTSGRFAGVISTDDEIGSASAVNINLGSVPLDIHSDIPAVQAAIDDHPMSVVYGTYILSMSIIMLAVIALIFLVRSVFAIIEKEGNPFTVTVRKRIRTVLIATSIVLFLTSGTGPAILGILVTVAINAILDYGITLQTQADETL
;
A
#
# COMPACT_ATOMS: atom_id res chain seq x y z
N MET A 1 19.57 -31.08 20.41
CA MET A 1 18.90 -30.20 21.39
C MET A 1 19.01 -28.73 20.99
N GLU A 2 20.15 -28.27 20.48
CA GLU A 2 20.33 -26.88 20.00
C GLU A 2 19.52 -26.57 18.72
N GLU A 3 19.40 -27.55 17.83
CA GLU A 3 18.68 -27.43 16.57
C GLU A 3 17.16 -27.29 16.74
N SER A 4 16.57 -28.05 17.68
CA SER A 4 15.15 -27.92 18.03
C SER A 4 14.82 -26.56 18.66
N ILE A 5 15.77 -25.94 19.37
CA ILE A 5 15.63 -24.58 19.92
C ILE A 5 15.67 -23.54 18.79
N LYS A 6 16.55 -23.69 17.80
CA LYS A 6 16.64 -22.79 16.63
C LYS A 6 15.36 -22.83 15.80
N ILE A 7 14.81 -24.01 15.52
CA ILE A 7 13.54 -24.18 14.79
C ILE A 7 12.36 -23.57 15.56
N ALA A 8 12.29 -23.77 16.88
CA ALA A 8 11.26 -23.17 17.72
C ALA A 8 11.31 -21.63 17.69
N LYS A 9 12.51 -21.04 17.69
CA LYS A 9 12.70 -19.60 17.57
C LYS A 9 12.20 -19.06 16.22
N ILE A 10 12.48 -19.74 15.12
CA ILE A 10 12.01 -19.38 13.77
C ILE A 10 10.47 -19.42 13.72
N LYS A 11 9.86 -20.49 14.24
CA LYS A 11 8.39 -20.60 14.32
C LYS A 11 7.77 -19.47 15.13
N LYS A 12 8.35 -19.15 16.29
CA LYS A 12 7.89 -18.03 17.14
C LYS A 12 7.99 -16.68 16.41
N SER A 13 9.08 -16.41 15.70
CA SER A 13 9.24 -15.20 14.89
C SER A 13 8.23 -15.12 13.74
N CYS A 14 7.98 -16.24 13.03
CA CYS A 14 6.99 -16.28 11.96
C CYS A 14 5.58 -16.06 12.48
N HIS A 15 5.26 -16.65 13.63
CA HIS A 15 3.98 -16.44 14.31
C HIS A 15 3.78 -14.98 14.73
N ALA A 16 4.82 -14.36 15.31
CA ALA A 16 4.79 -12.92 15.64
C ALA A 16 4.62 -12.05 14.37
N GLY A 17 5.33 -12.37 13.28
CA GLY A 17 5.19 -11.69 11.99
C GLY A 17 3.77 -11.80 11.42
N LYS A 18 3.14 -12.96 11.54
CA LYS A 18 1.74 -13.19 11.14
C LYS A 18 0.76 -12.36 11.98
N ILE A 19 0.97 -12.26 13.29
CA ILE A 19 0.16 -11.40 14.19
C ILE A 19 0.33 -9.93 13.78
N ALA A 20 1.56 -9.47 13.61
CA ALA A 20 1.85 -8.10 13.19
C ALA A 20 1.16 -7.79 11.84
N ALA A 21 1.29 -8.68 10.86
CA ALA A 21 0.63 -8.51 9.56
C ALA A 21 -0.91 -8.44 9.68
N ASN A 22 -1.52 -9.18 10.61
CA ASN A 22 -2.97 -9.08 10.87
C ASN A 22 -3.37 -7.74 11.46
N ILE A 23 -2.56 -7.19 12.37
CA ILE A 23 -2.81 -5.86 12.96
C ILE A 23 -2.73 -4.79 11.87
N PHE A 24 -1.69 -4.81 11.04
CA PHE A 24 -1.57 -3.89 9.91
C PHE A 24 -2.69 -4.06 8.89
N LEU A 25 -3.13 -5.29 8.63
CA LEU A 25 -4.26 -5.56 7.74
C LEU A 25 -5.56 -4.95 8.27
N ALA A 26 -5.86 -5.15 9.56
CA ALA A 26 -7.05 -4.58 10.19
C ALA A 26 -7.04 -3.05 10.15
N LEU A 27 -5.89 -2.44 10.45
CA LEU A 27 -5.71 -0.99 10.37
C LEU A 27 -5.86 -0.48 8.94
N ALA A 28 -5.29 -1.16 7.95
CA ALA A 28 -5.40 -0.78 6.55
C ALA A 28 -6.85 -0.85 6.03
N ILE A 29 -7.60 -1.89 6.41
CA ILE A 29 -9.03 -2.02 6.08
C ILE A 29 -9.84 -0.88 6.72
N PHE A 30 -9.55 -0.55 7.98
CA PHE A 30 -10.20 0.58 8.64
C PHE A 30 -9.93 1.91 7.93
N MET A 31 -8.67 2.19 7.59
CA MET A 31 -8.28 3.40 6.86
C MET A 31 -8.93 3.46 5.47
N LEU A 32 -9.04 2.33 4.76
CA LEU A 32 -9.76 2.25 3.49
C LEU A 32 -11.24 2.62 3.66
N ALA A 33 -11.91 2.09 4.69
CA ALA A 33 -13.32 2.39 4.93
C ALA A 33 -13.54 3.89 5.22
N VAL A 34 -12.66 4.49 6.03
CA VAL A 34 -12.67 5.93 6.32
C VAL A 34 -12.42 6.74 5.06
N GLY A 35 -11.46 6.35 4.22
CA GLY A 35 -11.15 7.00 2.95
C GLY A 35 -12.32 6.98 1.98
N ILE A 36 -12.93 5.80 1.75
CA ILE A 36 -14.10 5.67 0.86
C ILE A 36 -15.26 6.50 1.38
N TRP A 37 -15.58 6.40 2.68
CA TRP A 37 -16.66 7.17 3.27
C TRP A 37 -16.40 8.69 3.19
N GLY A 38 -15.17 9.12 3.47
CA GLY A 38 -14.75 10.51 3.36
C GLY A 38 -14.84 11.04 1.92
N GLY A 39 -14.35 10.30 0.94
CA GLY A 39 -14.43 10.66 -0.47
C GLY A 39 -15.86 10.80 -0.97
N ILE A 40 -16.73 9.83 -0.63
CA ILE A 40 -18.17 9.91 -0.95
C ILE A 40 -18.81 11.12 -0.27
N LYS A 41 -18.51 11.37 1.02
CA LYS A 41 -19.07 12.50 1.75
C LYS A 41 -18.68 13.84 1.12
N VAL A 42 -17.42 14.01 0.72
CA VAL A 42 -16.94 15.21 0.03
C VAL A 42 -17.72 15.44 -1.27
N LEU A 43 -17.92 14.39 -2.08
CA LEU A 43 -18.72 14.47 -3.31
C LEU A 43 -20.19 14.81 -3.06
N VAL A 44 -20.79 14.24 -2.01
CA VAL A 44 -22.20 14.50 -1.66
C VAL A 44 -22.42 15.94 -1.15
N MET A 45 -21.45 16.52 -0.46
CA MET A 45 -21.54 17.90 0.03
C MET A 45 -21.53 18.93 -1.11
N GLY A 46 -20.93 18.62 -2.26
CA GLY A 46 -20.89 19.50 -3.43
C GLY A 46 -20.46 20.93 -3.07
N LYS A 47 -21.33 21.91 -3.33
CA LYS A 47 -21.09 23.34 -3.06
C LYS A 47 -20.75 23.66 -1.61
N GLU A 48 -21.33 22.96 -0.64
CA GLU A 48 -21.04 23.23 0.77
C GLU A 48 -19.55 22.99 1.08
N PHE A 49 -18.96 21.99 0.43
CA PHE A 49 -17.53 21.71 0.56
C PHE A 49 -16.69 22.80 -0.12
N ASP A 50 -17.07 23.22 -1.33
CA ASP A 50 -16.38 24.30 -2.06
C ASP A 50 -16.41 25.62 -1.28
N ASP A 51 -17.54 25.95 -0.66
CA ASP A 51 -17.71 27.13 0.20
C ASP A 51 -16.83 27.03 1.46
N MET A 52 -16.73 25.84 2.06
CA MET A 52 -15.84 25.59 3.20
C MET A 52 -14.35 25.71 2.83
N VAL A 53 -13.95 25.19 1.66
CA VAL A 53 -12.57 25.32 1.18
C VAL A 53 -12.24 26.77 0.84
N THR A 54 -13.16 27.47 0.19
CA THR A 54 -13.01 28.87 -0.20
C THR A 54 -12.94 29.78 1.03
N SER A 55 -13.86 29.61 1.99
CA SER A 55 -13.83 30.33 3.27
C SER A 55 -12.57 30.02 4.10
N GLY A 56 -12.11 28.76 4.09
CA GLY A 56 -10.84 28.35 4.72
C GLY A 56 -9.61 28.98 4.06
N ARG A 57 -9.63 29.17 2.73
CA ARG A 57 -8.58 29.89 1.99
C ARG A 57 -8.57 31.38 2.36
N PHE A 58 -9.74 32.02 2.37
CA PHE A 58 -9.87 33.43 2.77
C PHE A 58 -9.50 33.68 4.23
N ALA A 59 -9.73 32.71 5.12
CA ALA A 59 -9.32 32.77 6.51
C ALA A 59 -7.81 32.48 6.72
N GLY A 60 -7.05 32.17 5.66
CA GLY A 60 -5.63 31.83 5.74
C GLY A 60 -5.35 30.47 6.42
N VAL A 61 -6.38 29.64 6.62
CA VAL A 61 -6.27 28.32 7.24
C VAL A 61 -5.85 27.26 6.23
N ILE A 62 -6.16 27.49 4.94
CA ILE A 62 -5.86 26.61 3.83
C ILE A 62 -5.01 27.39 2.81
N SER A 63 -3.77 26.96 2.57
CA SER A 63 -2.99 27.43 1.42
C SER A 63 -3.20 26.48 0.25
N THR A 64 -3.63 27.01 -0.90
CA THR A 64 -3.84 26.27 -2.16
C THR A 64 -2.90 26.74 -3.27
N ASP A 65 -1.82 27.48 -2.93
CA ASP A 65 -1.02 28.20 -3.92
C ASP A 65 -0.03 27.31 -4.69
N ASP A 66 0.15 26.04 -4.31
CA ASP A 66 0.90 25.06 -5.14
C ASP A 66 0.44 23.61 -4.99
N GLU A 67 -0.32 23.28 -3.96
CA GLU A 67 -0.70 21.89 -3.63
C GLU A 67 -2.10 21.90 -3.02
N ILE A 68 -2.85 20.82 -3.23
CA ILE A 68 -4.20 20.64 -2.68
C ILE A 68 -4.17 20.96 -1.17
N GLY A 69 -4.75 22.09 -0.78
CA GLY A 69 -5.00 22.57 0.58
C GLY A 69 -4.15 21.97 1.71
N SER A 70 -3.08 22.68 2.11
CA SER A 70 -2.41 22.39 3.38
C SER A 70 -3.22 22.97 4.54
N ALA A 71 -3.68 22.13 5.47
CA ALA A 71 -4.19 22.58 6.75
C ALA A 71 -3.01 22.81 7.70
N SER A 72 -3.01 23.92 8.47
CA SER A 72 -1.91 24.35 9.37
C SER A 72 -1.33 23.28 10.32
N ALA A 73 -1.97 22.13 10.50
CA ALA A 73 -1.49 21.03 11.34
C ALA A 73 -0.85 19.85 10.57
N VAL A 74 -1.14 19.69 9.27
CA VAL A 74 -0.64 18.57 8.44
C VAL A 74 -0.41 19.07 7.02
N ASN A 75 0.86 19.14 6.60
CA ASN A 75 1.19 19.37 5.20
C ASN A 75 1.00 18.06 4.43
N ILE A 76 -0.11 17.95 3.69
CA ILE A 76 -0.34 16.85 2.76
C ILE A 76 -0.01 17.40 1.36
N ASN A 77 1.21 17.14 0.92
CA ASN A 77 1.60 17.38 -0.47
C ASN A 77 0.86 16.37 -1.35
N LEU A 78 -0.18 16.85 -2.01
CA LEU A 78 -1.10 16.04 -2.82
C LEU A 78 -0.80 16.15 -4.32
N GLY A 79 0.29 16.84 -4.70
CA GLY A 79 0.68 17.11 -6.07
C GLY A 79 -0.18 18.17 -6.78
N SER A 80 0.21 18.53 -8.01
CA SER A 80 -0.53 19.46 -8.86
C SER A 80 -1.74 18.75 -9.49
N VAL A 81 -2.95 19.15 -9.10
CA VAL A 81 -4.16 18.71 -9.81
C VAL A 81 -4.20 19.46 -11.15
N PRO A 82 -4.34 18.77 -12.29
CA PRO A 82 -4.64 19.45 -13.55
C PRO A 82 -6.00 20.16 -13.38
N LEU A 83 -5.98 21.50 -13.38
CA LEU A 83 -7.18 22.33 -13.22
C LEU A 83 -8.15 22.23 -14.40
N ASP A 84 -7.70 21.67 -15.53
CA ASP A 84 -8.49 21.45 -16.73
C ASP A 84 -9.07 20.03 -16.78
N ILE A 85 -9.96 19.69 -15.84
CA ILE A 85 -10.67 18.40 -15.87
C ILE A 85 -11.91 18.54 -16.78
N HIS A 86 -11.86 17.91 -17.94
CA HIS A 86 -13.00 17.76 -18.84
C HIS A 86 -13.54 16.33 -18.79
N SER A 87 -14.87 16.18 -18.74
CA SER A 87 -15.54 14.88 -18.79
C SER A 87 -16.47 14.81 -20.00
N ASP A 88 -16.35 13.73 -20.77
CA ASP A 88 -17.26 13.41 -21.88
C ASP A 88 -18.68 13.05 -21.40
N ILE A 89 -18.89 12.91 -20.09
CA ILE A 89 -20.18 12.60 -19.47
C ILE A 89 -20.85 13.91 -19.04
N PRO A 90 -21.98 14.31 -19.66
CA PRO A 90 -22.61 15.62 -19.40
C PRO A 90 -22.97 15.85 -17.93
N ALA A 91 -23.39 14.80 -17.21
CA ALA A 91 -23.73 14.89 -15.79
C ALA A 91 -22.50 15.13 -14.90
N VAL A 92 -21.34 14.59 -15.28
CA VAL A 92 -20.08 14.78 -14.54
C VAL A 92 -19.50 16.16 -14.85
N GLN A 93 -19.55 16.60 -16.11
CA GLN A 93 -19.13 17.95 -16.49
C GLN A 93 -19.97 19.01 -15.76
N ALA A 94 -21.29 18.84 -15.69
CA ALA A 94 -22.16 19.76 -14.95
C ALA A 94 -21.81 19.83 -13.44
N ALA A 95 -21.40 18.71 -12.83
CA ALA A 95 -20.95 18.71 -11.44
C ALA A 95 -19.57 19.37 -11.26
N ILE A 96 -18.65 19.16 -12.21
CA ILE A 96 -17.33 19.83 -12.24
C ILE A 96 -17.50 21.35 -12.36
N ASP A 97 -18.40 21.81 -13.23
CA ASP A 97 -18.65 23.24 -13.45
C ASP A 97 -19.34 23.90 -12.24
N ASP A 98 -20.12 23.13 -11.47
CA ASP A 98 -20.95 23.63 -10.36
C ASP A 98 -20.25 23.60 -8.99
N HIS A 99 -19.40 22.60 -8.74
CA HIS A 99 -18.62 22.44 -7.49
C HIS A 99 -17.28 21.72 -7.75
N PRO A 100 -16.33 22.39 -8.44
CA PRO A 100 -15.09 21.77 -8.92
C PRO A 100 -14.20 21.21 -7.79
N MET A 101 -14.14 21.86 -6.62
CA MET A 101 -13.22 21.43 -5.55
C MET A 101 -13.69 20.14 -4.89
N SER A 102 -14.99 20.01 -4.65
CA SER A 102 -15.63 18.79 -4.15
C SER A 102 -15.38 17.62 -5.09
N VAL A 103 -15.54 17.81 -6.40
CA VAL A 103 -15.28 16.75 -7.39
C VAL A 103 -13.81 16.36 -7.38
N VAL A 104 -12.88 17.32 -7.43
CA VAL A 104 -11.42 17.07 -7.43
C VAL A 104 -10.98 16.31 -6.18
N TYR A 105 -11.29 16.83 -4.99
CA TYR A 105 -10.86 16.22 -3.73
C TYR A 105 -11.53 14.87 -3.51
N GLY A 106 -12.82 14.77 -3.80
CA GLY A 106 -13.59 13.55 -3.66
C GLY A 106 -13.08 12.43 -4.57
N THR A 107 -12.87 12.72 -5.86
CA THR A 107 -12.31 11.75 -6.81
C THR A 107 -10.88 11.36 -6.47
N TYR A 108 -10.06 12.30 -5.98
CA TYR A 108 -8.71 12.00 -5.52
C TYR A 108 -8.69 11.06 -4.30
N ILE A 109 -9.50 11.32 -3.29
CA ILE A 109 -9.59 10.46 -2.09
C ILE A 109 -10.05 9.05 -2.50
N LEU A 110 -10.99 8.95 -3.44
CA LEU A 110 -11.45 7.67 -3.97
C LEU A 110 -10.38 6.95 -4.80
N SER A 111 -9.61 7.66 -5.62
CA SER A 111 -8.51 7.04 -6.40
C SER A 111 -7.38 6.54 -5.48
N MET A 112 -7.05 7.28 -4.43
CA MET A 112 -6.13 6.82 -3.38
C MET A 112 -6.64 5.59 -2.62
N SER A 113 -7.96 5.48 -2.44
CA SER A 113 -8.57 4.29 -1.86
C SER A 113 -8.38 3.04 -2.73
N ILE A 114 -8.30 3.19 -4.06
CA ILE A 114 -7.95 2.08 -4.98
C ILE A 114 -6.51 1.63 -4.78
N ILE A 115 -5.57 2.57 -4.62
CA ILE A 115 -4.16 2.25 -4.32
C ILE A 115 -4.07 1.51 -2.98
N MET A 116 -4.85 1.92 -1.99
CA MET A 116 -4.90 1.27 -0.68
C MET A 116 -5.39 -0.19 -0.75
N LEU A 117 -6.27 -0.55 -1.70
CA LEU A 117 -6.63 -1.96 -1.95
C LEU A 117 -5.42 -2.80 -2.39
N ALA A 118 -4.54 -2.24 -3.23
CA ALA A 118 -3.31 -2.93 -3.64
C ALA A 118 -2.36 -3.14 -2.46
N VAL A 119 -2.26 -2.17 -1.54
CA VAL A 119 -1.49 -2.31 -0.29
C VAL A 119 -2.08 -3.39 0.62
N ILE A 120 -3.40 -3.44 0.77
CA ILE A 120 -4.09 -4.50 1.54
C ILE A 120 -3.79 -5.88 0.95
N ALA A 121 -3.87 -6.02 -0.38
CA ALA A 121 -3.52 -7.26 -1.06
C ALA A 121 -2.06 -7.66 -0.81
N LEU A 122 -1.14 -6.70 -0.81
CA LEU A 122 0.27 -6.93 -0.50
C LEU A 122 0.47 -7.42 0.93
N ILE A 123 -0.19 -6.82 1.92
CA ILE A 123 -0.13 -7.27 3.33
C ILE A 123 -0.64 -8.72 3.45
N PHE A 124 -1.69 -9.07 2.72
CA PHE A 124 -2.22 -10.44 2.68
C PHE A 124 -1.19 -11.44 2.10
N LEU A 125 -0.47 -11.05 1.05
CA LEU A 125 0.62 -11.84 0.48
C LEU A 125 1.77 -12.02 1.47
N VAL A 126 2.18 -10.96 2.17
CA VAL A 126 3.23 -11.01 3.21
C VAL A 126 2.82 -11.94 4.35
N ARG A 127 1.59 -11.81 4.86
CA ARG A 127 1.03 -12.72 5.87
C ARG A 127 1.11 -14.18 5.42
N SER A 128 0.82 -14.43 4.15
CA SER A 128 0.85 -15.78 3.59
C SER A 128 2.26 -16.38 3.55
N VAL A 129 3.33 -15.58 3.41
CA VAL A 129 4.71 -16.08 3.52
C VAL A 129 4.96 -16.64 4.91
N PHE A 130 4.65 -15.86 5.96
CA PHE A 130 4.83 -16.31 7.34
C PHE A 130 4.02 -17.57 7.66
N ALA A 131 2.80 -17.65 7.16
CA ALA A 131 1.95 -18.84 7.33
C ALA A 131 2.53 -20.09 6.64
N ILE A 132 3.14 -19.95 5.46
CA ILE A 132 3.78 -21.07 4.76
C ILE A 132 5.04 -21.51 5.50
N ILE A 133 5.88 -20.58 5.97
CA ILE A 133 7.09 -20.92 6.74
C ILE A 133 6.71 -21.65 8.04
N GLU A 134 5.67 -21.19 8.73
CA GLU A 134 5.16 -21.84 9.95
C GLU A 134 4.71 -23.29 9.67
N LYS A 135 4.08 -23.53 8.51
CA LYS A 135 3.60 -24.85 8.07
C LYS A 135 4.74 -25.79 7.64
N GLU A 136 5.67 -25.31 6.83
CA GLU A 136 6.82 -26.08 6.33
C GLU A 136 7.89 -26.32 7.42
N GLY A 137 7.92 -25.47 8.46
CA GLY A 137 8.91 -25.56 9.54
C GLY A 137 10.33 -25.10 9.15
N ASN A 138 10.54 -24.74 7.88
CA ASN A 138 11.80 -24.30 7.30
C ASN A 138 11.57 -23.23 6.22
N PRO A 139 12.33 -22.12 6.20
CA PRO A 139 12.22 -21.10 5.16
C PRO A 139 12.86 -21.46 3.81
N PHE A 140 13.75 -22.45 3.75
CA PHE A 140 14.45 -22.82 2.50
C PHE A 140 13.76 -23.98 1.79
N THR A 141 12.50 -23.77 1.43
CA THR A 141 11.76 -24.70 0.56
C THR A 141 11.38 -24.01 -0.74
N VAL A 142 11.21 -24.80 -1.81
CA VAL A 142 10.75 -24.30 -3.11
C VAL A 142 9.40 -23.58 -2.98
N THR A 143 8.51 -24.08 -2.12
CA THR A 143 7.20 -23.49 -1.82
C THR A 143 7.33 -22.11 -1.19
N VAL A 144 8.15 -21.96 -0.14
CA VAL A 144 8.39 -20.67 0.52
C VAL A 144 9.05 -19.70 -0.44
N ARG A 145 10.07 -20.11 -1.20
CA ARG A 145 10.75 -19.27 -2.18
C ARG A 145 9.81 -18.73 -3.24
N LYS A 146 8.97 -19.59 -3.84
CA LYS A 146 7.97 -19.17 -4.83
C LYS A 146 7.06 -18.09 -4.25
N ARG A 147 6.62 -18.25 -3.00
CA ARG A 147 5.76 -17.25 -2.36
C ARG A 147 6.49 -15.93 -2.10
N ILE A 148 7.71 -15.98 -1.54
CA ILE A 148 8.52 -14.79 -1.30
C ILE A 148 8.74 -14.03 -2.61
N ARG A 149 9.08 -14.73 -3.70
CA ARG A 149 9.23 -14.13 -5.02
C ARG A 149 7.95 -13.42 -5.49
N THR A 150 6.79 -14.04 -5.32
CA THR A 150 5.50 -13.39 -5.64
C THR A 150 5.30 -12.10 -4.85
N VAL A 151 5.61 -12.11 -3.54
CA VAL A 151 5.48 -10.92 -2.68
C VAL A 151 6.42 -9.80 -3.14
N LEU A 152 7.67 -10.12 -3.48
CA LEU A 152 8.66 -9.15 -3.92
C LEU A 152 8.33 -8.52 -5.28
N ILE A 153 7.78 -9.31 -6.21
CA ILE A 153 7.26 -8.80 -7.49
C ILE A 153 6.06 -7.88 -7.25
N ALA A 154 5.10 -8.31 -6.42
CA ALA A 154 3.94 -7.48 -6.09
C ALA A 154 4.36 -6.17 -5.40
N THR A 155 5.36 -6.22 -4.52
CA THR A 155 5.93 -5.03 -3.85
C THR A 155 6.52 -4.07 -4.89
N SER A 156 7.30 -4.58 -5.85
CA SER A 156 7.88 -3.76 -6.91
C SER A 156 6.82 -3.07 -7.76
N ILE A 157 5.70 -3.75 -8.06
CA ILE A 157 4.56 -3.16 -8.78
C ILE A 157 3.90 -2.05 -7.96
N VAL A 158 3.67 -2.26 -6.67
CA VAL A 158 3.08 -1.23 -5.79
C VAL A 158 4.02 -0.02 -5.67
N LEU A 159 5.32 -0.24 -5.54
CA LEU A 159 6.32 0.83 -5.52
C LEU A 159 6.34 1.62 -6.84
N PHE A 160 6.21 0.93 -7.98
CA PHE A 160 6.09 1.58 -9.28
C PHE A 160 4.87 2.50 -9.36
N LEU A 161 3.71 2.02 -8.93
CA LEU A 161 2.46 2.77 -8.98
C LEU A 161 2.41 3.95 -8.00
N THR A 162 3.10 3.86 -6.87
CA THR A 162 3.02 4.86 -5.79
C THR A 162 4.18 5.84 -5.76
N SER A 163 5.38 5.39 -6.11
CA SER A 163 6.63 6.12 -5.92
C SER A 163 7.44 6.27 -7.22
N GLY A 164 6.92 5.74 -8.32
CA GLY A 164 7.52 5.84 -9.65
C GLY A 164 8.61 4.79 -9.95
N THR A 165 9.33 5.01 -11.05
CA THR A 165 10.25 4.05 -11.67
C THR A 165 11.48 3.73 -10.81
N GLY A 166 12.07 4.72 -10.14
CA GLY A 166 13.30 4.54 -9.36
C GLY A 166 13.15 3.49 -8.25
N PRO A 167 12.20 3.66 -7.31
CA PRO A 167 11.93 2.67 -6.26
C PRO A 167 11.55 1.28 -6.78
N ALA A 168 10.85 1.22 -7.92
CA ALA A 168 10.49 -0.06 -8.55
C ALA A 168 11.72 -0.84 -9.03
N ILE A 169 12.69 -0.15 -9.66
CA ILE A 169 13.94 -0.77 -10.11
C ILE A 169 14.75 -1.30 -8.92
N LEU A 170 14.83 -0.53 -7.83
CA LEU A 170 15.46 -0.99 -6.59
C LEU A 170 14.75 -2.24 -6.04
N GLY A 171 13.42 -2.28 -6.07
CA GLY A 171 12.63 -3.45 -5.70
C GLY A 171 12.97 -4.69 -6.53
N ILE A 172 13.18 -4.54 -7.84
CA ILE A 172 13.61 -5.63 -8.73
C ILE A 172 15.01 -6.12 -8.35
N LEU A 173 15.96 -5.22 -8.09
CA LEU A 173 17.32 -5.60 -7.67
C LEU A 173 17.31 -6.36 -6.34
N VAL A 174 16.54 -5.88 -5.36
CA VAL A 174 16.32 -6.58 -4.09
C VAL A 174 15.68 -7.96 -4.32
N THR A 175 14.73 -8.05 -5.26
CA THR A 175 14.10 -9.32 -5.63
C THR A 175 15.12 -10.33 -6.15
N VAL A 176 16.07 -9.90 -6.99
CA VAL A 176 17.14 -10.76 -7.50
C VAL A 176 18.06 -11.22 -6.38
N ALA A 177 18.51 -10.28 -5.52
CA ALA A 177 19.39 -10.59 -4.40
C ALA A 177 18.76 -11.59 -3.42
N ILE A 178 17.50 -11.40 -3.03
CA ILE A 178 16.80 -12.31 -2.12
C ILE A 178 16.61 -13.69 -2.76
N ASN A 179 16.27 -13.76 -4.06
CA ASN A 179 16.15 -15.05 -4.74
C ASN A 179 17.47 -15.81 -4.77
N ALA A 180 18.60 -15.14 -5.01
CA ALA A 180 19.92 -15.76 -4.99
C ALA A 180 20.28 -16.31 -3.58
N ILE A 181 19.96 -15.57 -2.52
CA ILE A 181 20.17 -16.03 -1.13
C ILE A 181 19.33 -17.28 -0.84
N LEU A 182 18.05 -17.29 -1.26
CA LEU A 182 17.17 -18.43 -1.05
C LEU A 182 17.61 -19.65 -1.87
N ASP A 183 18.08 -19.46 -3.10
CA ASP A 183 18.63 -20.54 -3.92
C ASP A 183 19.84 -21.20 -3.25
N TYR A 184 20.76 -20.37 -2.76
CA TYR A 184 21.94 -20.84 -2.04
C TYR A 184 21.55 -21.62 -0.78
N GLY A 185 20.64 -21.07 0.03
CA GLY A 185 20.15 -21.72 1.25
C GLY A 185 19.43 -23.05 0.98
N ILE A 186 18.60 -23.12 -0.06
CA ILE A 186 17.96 -24.38 -0.49
C ILE A 186 19.01 -25.42 -0.87
N THR A 187 20.02 -25.01 -1.65
CA THR A 187 21.07 -25.93 -2.13
C THR A 187 21.89 -26.50 -0.98
N LEU A 188 22.28 -25.65 -0.02
CA LEU A 188 22.99 -26.10 1.18
C LEU A 188 22.17 -27.09 2.01
N GLN A 189 20.87 -26.86 2.13
CA GLN A 189 20.01 -27.74 2.89
C GLN A 189 19.85 -29.10 2.21
N THR A 190 19.67 -29.13 0.89
CA THR A 190 19.63 -30.39 0.14
C THR A 190 20.92 -31.18 0.31
N GLN A 191 22.09 -30.53 0.24
CA GLN A 191 23.38 -31.20 0.44
C GLN A 191 23.57 -31.73 1.87
N ALA A 192 23.07 -31.01 2.89
CA ALA A 192 23.11 -31.47 4.26
C ALA A 192 22.19 -32.69 4.48
N ASP A 193 21.01 -32.71 3.87
CA ASP A 193 20.07 -33.83 3.94
C ASP A 193 20.58 -35.07 3.19
N GLU A 194 21.37 -34.90 2.12
CA GLU A 194 21.97 -36.01 1.35
C GLU A 194 23.24 -36.60 1.99
N THR A 195 23.85 -35.92 2.97
CA THR A 195 25.11 -36.34 3.62
C THR A 195 24.94 -36.93 5.03
N LEU A 196 23.71 -36.97 5.54
CA LEU A 196 23.29 -37.62 6.80
C LEU A 196 22.66 -39.00 6.53
#